data_AF-A0A944KCQ0-F1
#
_entry.id   AF-A0A944KCQ0-F1
#
_cell.length_a   1.000
_cell.length_b   1.000
_cell.length_c   1.000
_cell.angle_alpha   90.00
_cell.angle_beta   90.00
_cell.angle_gamma   90.00
#
_symmetry.space_group_name_H-M   'P 1'
#
loop_
_entity.id
_entity.type
_entity.pdbx_description
1 polymer ?
#
loop_
_entity_poly.entity_id
_entity_poly.type
_entity_poly.pdbx_seq_one_letter_code
_entity_poly.pdbx_strand_id
1 'polypeptide(L)'
;MTAAPRTEAEQPGPSSSEKYVLPKRLTVGLPSRGPLLTDDIWDLRCVLPRTWRTWRLDFTQVSDPVMRRTAKEYVASRLRRGSLGLGPLKATAAAGELRSFTAIVKDLREAGAPRLSDVDRTHLDTVLKKWKGSPHTATRNVALLKHLSAHGPFLSEDRLNVLPWNGRSAYGVVGVRRARGENITPRIPEEVLTPLLRAAVFYVETACLDILAAQREVAALDAAREGQTLGHDQARARVLAFIAARRTAGRGIPAVPLGKAHTVPRAMVVNSVIQAPNHTLVSLLAGCGRASHLRSLLAEAGEEMGFEDGGLDTPMSVWPGTGIAWRPRLSPFTLANELSFLRTACWIVIAYLSGMRDAEVRELGRDCTITEPGADGRPRYKIRGRVYKGKGRKLDGEEAEWVVLNVVHQAVAVLREINDDPGHLFGYDGGGRNGHVLLSNMPRRIRAFRDHLNELFSTSDGLYVPVPSTSPENDASSPEETSLEAEDTAESTTLPWAFDTRQFRRIVSA
;
A
#
# COMPACT_ATOMS: atom_id res chain seq x y z
N MET A 1 -13.89 11.02 75.52
CA MET A 1 -12.42 10.91 75.43
C MET A 1 -11.98 11.31 74.03
N THR A 2 -11.35 12.48 74.01
CA THR A 2 -10.37 13.09 73.11
C THR A 2 -9.66 12.20 72.07
N ALA A 3 -9.39 12.81 70.92
CA ALA A 3 -8.80 12.31 69.69
C ALA A 3 -7.31 11.89 69.76
N ALA A 4 -6.86 11.14 68.74
CA ALA A 4 -5.51 11.22 68.16
C ALA A 4 -5.53 10.83 66.66
N PRO A 5 -4.62 11.40 65.82
CA PRO A 5 -4.89 11.67 64.41
C PRO A 5 -4.45 10.56 63.45
N ARG A 6 -5.11 10.50 62.29
CA ARG A 6 -4.70 9.71 61.12
C ARG A 6 -3.42 10.30 60.54
N THR A 7 -2.38 9.48 60.48
CA THR A 7 -1.13 9.71 59.76
C THR A 7 -1.42 10.08 58.31
N GLU A 8 -0.84 11.20 57.86
CA GLU A 8 -0.82 11.60 56.46
C GLU A 8 -0.24 10.46 55.61
N ALA A 9 -1.04 9.98 54.66
CA ALA A 9 -0.56 9.08 53.63
C ALA A 9 0.40 9.86 52.73
N GLU A 10 1.67 9.45 52.77
CA GLU A 10 2.69 9.76 51.75
C GLU A 10 2.07 9.70 50.35
N GLN A 11 2.11 10.83 49.64
CA GLN A 11 1.80 10.86 48.22
C GLN A 11 2.82 9.98 47.48
N PRO A 12 2.40 8.97 46.71
CA PRO A 12 3.33 8.16 45.96
C PRO A 12 3.93 9.01 44.83
N GLY A 13 5.25 9.19 44.86
CA GLY A 13 5.99 9.75 43.72
C GLY A 13 5.71 8.97 42.42
N PRO A 14 5.91 9.60 41.25
CA PRO A 14 5.48 9.04 39.97
C PRO A 14 6.12 7.67 39.72
N SER A 15 5.30 6.63 39.68
CA SER A 15 5.73 5.26 39.37
C SER A 15 6.52 5.24 38.05
N SER A 16 7.51 4.34 37.91
CA SER A 16 8.35 4.23 36.70
C SER A 16 7.59 4.05 35.37
N SER A 17 6.28 3.79 35.44
CA SER A 17 5.35 3.71 34.31
C SER A 17 5.02 5.05 33.62
N GLU A 18 5.27 6.19 34.28
CA GLU A 18 4.99 7.54 33.73
C GLU A 18 6.12 8.12 32.88
N LYS A 19 7.33 7.53 32.95
CA LYS A 19 8.49 7.98 32.17
C LYS A 19 8.36 7.71 30.68
N TYR A 20 7.74 6.58 30.30
CA TYR A 20 7.51 6.21 28.91
C TYR A 20 6.31 6.94 28.32
N VAL A 21 6.23 7.09 27.00
CA VAL A 21 5.04 7.69 26.37
C VAL A 21 3.93 6.65 26.21
N LEU A 22 4.28 5.46 25.75
CA LEU A 22 3.32 4.41 25.40
C LEU A 22 2.75 3.70 26.64
N PRO A 23 1.43 3.43 26.68
CA PRO A 23 0.82 2.61 27.74
C PRO A 23 1.47 1.23 27.86
N LYS A 24 1.61 0.70 29.09
CA LYS A 24 2.27 -0.59 29.35
C LYS A 24 1.77 -1.73 28.46
N ARG A 25 0.45 -1.82 28.32
CA ARG A 25 -0.26 -2.81 27.51
C ARG A 25 0.14 -2.86 26.03
N LEU A 26 0.66 -1.78 25.45
CA LEU A 26 1.01 -1.75 24.02
C LEU A 26 2.39 -2.32 23.72
N THR A 27 3.24 -2.46 24.74
CA THR A 27 4.62 -2.88 24.55
C THR A 27 4.95 -4.13 25.34
N VAL A 28 3.93 -4.88 25.77
CA VAL A 28 4.12 -6.20 26.39
C VAL A 28 4.64 -7.14 25.31
N GLY A 29 5.74 -7.86 25.61
CA GLY A 29 6.37 -8.77 24.64
C GLY A 29 7.15 -8.09 23.53
N LEU A 30 7.24 -6.76 23.51
CA LEU A 30 8.08 -6.03 22.56
C LEU A 30 9.51 -5.84 23.12
N PRO A 31 10.54 -5.78 22.25
CA PRO A 31 11.93 -5.61 22.65
C PRO A 31 12.23 -4.24 23.30
N SER A 32 11.32 -3.27 23.14
CA SER A 32 11.44 -1.94 23.72
C SER A 32 10.11 -1.42 24.27
N ARG A 33 10.19 -0.64 25.34
CA ARG A 33 9.07 0.12 25.94
C ARG A 33 8.67 1.35 25.13
N GLY A 34 9.41 1.66 24.07
CA GLY A 34 9.21 2.84 23.23
C GLY A 34 9.85 4.11 23.82
N PRO A 35 9.49 5.28 23.28
CA PRO A 35 10.13 6.55 23.63
C PRO A 35 9.77 7.02 25.04
N LEU A 36 10.67 7.81 25.64
CA LEU A 36 10.47 8.50 26.90
C LEU A 36 9.80 9.86 26.67
N LEU A 37 9.08 10.35 27.68
CA LEU A 37 8.45 11.67 27.63
C LEU A 37 9.49 12.80 27.48
N THR A 38 10.71 12.58 27.96
CA THR A 38 11.83 13.52 27.83
C THR A 38 12.35 13.64 26.41
N ASP A 39 12.19 12.60 25.58
CA ASP A 39 12.73 12.58 24.22
C ASP A 39 12.03 13.62 23.34
N ASP A 40 12.78 14.30 22.48
CA ASP A 40 12.24 15.26 21.49
C ASP A 40 11.78 14.58 20.20
N ILE A 41 12.19 13.34 19.97
CA ILE A 41 11.81 12.53 18.81
C ILE A 41 11.25 11.21 19.31
N TRP A 42 9.98 10.95 18.99
CA TRP A 42 9.32 9.69 19.33
C TRP A 42 9.20 8.81 18.12
N ASP A 43 9.79 7.62 18.20
CA ASP A 43 9.64 6.55 17.22
C ASP A 43 8.60 5.54 17.70
N LEU A 44 7.47 5.48 17.00
CA LEU A 44 6.36 4.59 17.35
C LEU A 44 6.32 3.31 16.51
N ARG A 45 7.36 3.00 15.71
CA ARG A 45 7.37 1.80 14.84
C ARG A 45 7.16 0.50 15.60
N CYS A 46 7.52 0.44 16.88
CA CYS A 46 7.31 -0.75 17.72
C CYS A 46 5.83 -1.13 17.89
N VAL A 47 4.90 -0.17 17.80
CA VAL A 47 3.45 -0.40 18.03
C VAL A 47 2.60 -0.08 16.81
N LEU A 48 3.22 0.33 15.71
CA LEU A 48 2.53 0.70 14.49
C LEU A 48 2.60 -0.44 13.47
N PRO A 49 1.51 -0.70 12.72
CA PRO A 49 1.58 -1.59 11.57
C PRO A 49 2.60 -1.04 10.57
N ARG A 50 3.35 -1.91 9.91
CA ARG A 50 4.41 -1.55 8.96
C ARG A 50 3.87 -0.80 7.73
N THR A 51 2.60 -1.01 7.40
CA THR A 51 1.84 -0.24 6.41
C THR A 51 1.69 1.23 6.78
N TRP A 52 1.91 1.60 8.05
CA TRP A 52 1.75 2.97 8.53
C TRP A 52 3.00 3.82 8.25
N ARG A 53 2.83 4.83 7.40
CA ARG A 53 3.95 5.67 6.93
C ARG A 53 4.33 6.78 7.88
N THR A 54 3.46 7.13 8.83
CA THR A 54 3.70 8.23 9.77
C THR A 54 3.91 7.68 11.17
N TRP A 55 5.16 7.38 11.48
CA TRP A 55 5.58 6.72 12.72
C TRP A 55 6.43 7.60 13.64
N ARG A 56 7.03 8.67 13.09
CA ARG A 56 7.89 9.61 13.80
C ARG A 56 7.09 10.83 14.24
N LEU A 57 7.21 11.20 15.51
CA LEU A 57 6.77 12.51 16.03
C LEU A 57 8.03 13.31 16.37
N ASP A 58 8.18 14.48 15.75
CA ASP A 58 9.33 15.34 15.92
C ASP A 58 8.89 16.65 16.61
N PHE A 59 9.16 16.74 17.91
CA PHE A 59 8.75 17.90 18.72
C PHE A 59 9.72 19.08 18.57
N THR A 60 10.89 18.89 17.95
CA THR A 60 11.84 19.99 17.68
C THR A 60 11.26 21.05 16.74
N GLN A 61 10.23 20.68 15.96
CA GLN A 61 9.46 21.60 15.13
C GLN A 61 8.71 22.68 15.93
N VAL A 62 8.53 22.49 17.24
CA VAL A 62 7.99 23.49 18.15
C VAL A 62 9.16 24.20 18.84
N SER A 63 9.46 25.42 18.40
CA SER A 63 10.62 26.19 18.88
C SER A 63 10.49 26.62 20.34
N ASP A 64 9.29 27.04 20.75
CA ASP A 64 9.02 27.48 22.12
C ASP A 64 9.06 26.30 23.12
N PRO A 65 9.94 26.32 24.15
CA PRO A 65 10.14 25.19 25.05
C PRO A 65 8.89 24.79 25.87
N VAL A 66 8.15 25.79 26.35
CA VAL A 66 6.90 25.60 27.11
C VAL A 66 5.88 24.85 26.25
N MET A 67 5.66 25.33 25.03
CA MET A 67 4.71 24.71 24.10
C MET A 67 5.18 23.33 23.63
N ARG A 68 6.50 23.13 23.46
CA ARG A 68 7.06 21.81 23.15
C ARG A 68 6.75 20.82 24.26
N ARG A 69 6.95 21.21 25.52
CA ARG A 69 6.63 20.39 26.69
C ARG A 69 5.14 20.08 26.75
N THR A 70 4.29 21.09 26.58
CA THR A 70 2.82 20.94 26.52
C THR A 70 2.38 20.00 25.41
N ALA A 71 2.97 20.08 24.21
CA ALA A 71 2.67 19.19 23.10
C ALA A 71 2.98 17.72 23.43
N LYS A 72 4.15 17.47 24.05
CA LYS A 72 4.54 16.12 24.50
C LYS A 72 3.55 15.59 25.52
N GLU A 73 3.28 16.35 26.58
CA GLU A 73 2.36 15.94 27.64
C GLU A 73 0.94 15.69 27.12
N TYR A 74 0.47 16.56 26.22
CA TYR A 74 -0.83 16.40 25.56
C TYR A 74 -0.92 15.10 24.76
N VAL A 75 0.03 14.85 23.84
CA VAL A 75 0.01 13.64 23.00
C VAL A 75 0.18 12.37 23.87
N ALA A 76 1.08 12.38 24.85
CA ALA A 76 1.25 11.27 25.79
C ALA A 76 -0.03 11.01 26.59
N SER A 77 -0.68 12.07 27.07
CA SER A 77 -1.94 11.98 27.80
C SER A 77 -3.06 11.42 26.92
N ARG A 78 -3.16 11.86 25.65
CA ARG A 78 -4.11 11.32 24.67
C ARG A 78 -3.88 9.84 24.36
N LEU A 79 -2.63 9.38 24.26
CA LEU A 79 -2.32 7.96 24.04
C LEU A 79 -2.70 7.07 25.24
N ARG A 80 -2.70 7.63 26.45
CA ARG A 80 -2.97 6.90 27.70
C ARG A 80 -4.43 6.96 28.12
N ARG A 81 -5.10 8.08 27.87
CA ARG A 81 -6.39 8.44 28.47
C ARG A 81 -7.40 8.84 27.41
N GLY A 82 -8.64 8.42 27.64
CA GLY A 82 -9.79 8.89 26.88
C GLY A 82 -10.25 10.27 27.38
N SER A 83 -11.08 10.93 26.58
CA SER A 83 -11.78 12.16 26.96
C SER A 83 -13.02 12.34 26.11
N LEU A 84 -13.98 13.15 26.58
CA LEU A 84 -15.22 13.46 25.87
C LEU A 84 -16.05 12.22 25.47
N GLY A 85 -16.06 11.18 26.32
CA GLY A 85 -16.76 9.92 26.03
C GLY A 85 -16.08 9.03 24.97
N LEU A 86 -14.85 9.38 24.54
CA LEU A 86 -14.02 8.59 23.64
C LEU A 86 -12.87 7.95 24.40
N GLY A 87 -12.44 6.76 23.95
CA GLY A 87 -11.24 6.10 24.46
C GLY A 87 -9.94 6.82 24.07
N PRO A 88 -8.79 6.32 24.53
CA PRO A 88 -7.48 6.88 24.18
C PRO A 88 -7.23 6.98 22.68
N LEU A 89 -6.43 7.96 22.28
CA LEU A 89 -5.98 8.20 20.91
C LEU A 89 -5.22 7.00 20.37
N LYS A 90 -5.52 6.60 19.13
CA LYS A 90 -4.79 5.55 18.44
C LYS A 90 -3.35 5.96 18.13
N ALA A 91 -2.37 5.07 18.31
CA ALA A 91 -0.97 5.35 17.97
C ALA A 91 -0.82 5.81 16.50
N THR A 92 -1.61 5.21 15.60
CA THR A 92 -1.70 5.59 14.18
C THR A 92 -2.13 7.05 13.95
N ALA A 93 -2.86 7.65 14.89
CA ALA A 93 -3.32 9.04 14.82
C ALA A 93 -2.37 10.04 15.52
N ALA A 94 -1.39 9.57 16.30
CA ALA A 94 -0.55 10.43 17.15
C ALA A 94 0.22 11.51 16.39
N ALA A 95 0.85 11.16 15.27
CA ALA A 95 1.57 12.13 14.46
C ALA A 95 0.65 13.13 13.72
N GLY A 96 -0.57 12.70 13.36
CA GLY A 96 -1.59 13.60 12.83
C GLY A 96 -2.13 14.58 13.88
N GLU A 97 -2.26 14.10 15.12
CA GLU A 97 -2.62 14.90 16.29
C GLU A 97 -1.57 15.99 16.55
N LEU A 98 -0.28 15.63 16.59
CA LEU A 98 0.81 16.59 16.77
C LEU A 98 0.82 17.66 15.66
N ARG A 99 0.72 17.27 14.39
CA ARG A 99 0.65 18.24 13.28
C ARG A 99 -0.53 19.20 13.43
N SER A 100 -1.68 18.68 13.84
CA SER A 100 -2.88 19.51 14.04
C SER A 100 -2.70 20.44 15.24
N PHE A 101 -2.11 19.96 16.33
CA PHE A 101 -1.76 20.77 17.50
C PHE A 101 -0.83 21.93 17.10
N THR A 102 0.27 21.65 16.41
CA THR A 102 1.23 22.69 15.99
C THR A 102 0.60 23.73 15.08
N ALA A 103 -0.27 23.31 14.14
CA ALA A 103 -1.00 24.24 13.27
C ALA A 103 -1.99 25.11 14.06
N ILE A 104 -2.73 24.53 15.01
CA ILE A 104 -3.72 25.25 15.82
C ILE A 104 -3.04 26.25 16.74
N VAL A 105 -1.94 25.88 17.40
CA VAL A 105 -1.18 26.80 18.25
C VAL A 105 -0.61 27.96 17.44
N LYS A 106 -0.14 27.70 16.22
CA LYS A 106 0.28 28.75 15.29
C LYS A 106 -0.89 29.70 14.97
N ASP A 107 -2.06 29.17 14.64
CA ASP A 107 -3.25 29.96 14.35
C ASP A 107 -3.72 30.79 15.56
N LEU A 108 -3.66 30.24 16.77
CA LEU A 108 -3.98 30.97 18.00
C LEU A 108 -2.99 32.11 18.28
N ARG A 109 -1.69 31.88 18.02
CA ARG A 109 -0.67 32.92 18.14
C ARG A 109 -0.90 34.05 17.14
N GLU A 110 -1.20 33.73 15.89
CA GLU A 110 -1.57 34.71 14.87
C GLU A 110 -2.84 35.49 15.24
N ALA A 111 -3.76 34.86 15.98
CA ALA A 111 -4.95 35.52 16.50
C ALA A 111 -4.71 36.36 17.78
N GLY A 112 -3.48 36.43 18.29
CA GLY A 112 -3.11 37.24 19.46
C GLY A 112 -2.95 36.48 20.78
N ALA A 113 -3.07 35.15 20.79
CA ALA A 113 -2.88 34.31 21.98
C ALA A 113 -1.54 33.53 21.92
N PRO A 114 -0.43 34.08 22.45
CA PRO A 114 0.87 33.42 22.39
C PRO A 114 0.97 32.18 23.30
N ARG A 115 0.21 32.13 24.40
CA ARG A 115 0.04 30.97 25.29
C ARG A 115 -1.38 30.41 25.21
N LEU A 116 -1.56 29.13 25.57
CA LEU A 116 -2.89 28.52 25.70
C LEU A 116 -3.67 29.18 26.85
N SER A 117 -2.97 29.62 27.90
CA SER A 117 -3.57 30.37 29.02
C SER A 117 -4.25 31.68 28.60
N ASP A 118 -3.78 32.29 27.50
CA ASP A 118 -4.26 33.59 26.98
C ASP A 118 -5.47 33.43 26.06
N VAL A 119 -5.82 32.20 25.70
CA VAL A 119 -6.93 31.92 24.79
C VAL A 119 -8.25 32.29 25.47
N ASP A 120 -9.01 33.15 24.80
CA ASP A 120 -10.34 33.57 25.23
C ASP A 120 -11.37 33.29 24.12
N ARG A 121 -12.61 33.77 24.30
CA ARG A 121 -13.67 33.57 23.31
C ARG A 121 -13.39 34.27 21.97
N THR A 122 -12.77 35.45 22.00
CA THR A 122 -12.48 36.23 20.79
C THR A 122 -11.42 35.55 19.93
N HIS A 123 -10.40 34.95 20.57
CA HIS A 123 -9.39 34.14 19.91
C HIS A 123 -10.01 32.91 19.25
N LEU A 124 -10.87 32.17 19.97
CA LEU A 124 -11.57 30.99 19.46
C LEU A 124 -12.47 31.31 18.25
N ASP A 125 -13.20 32.43 18.28
CA ASP A 125 -14.05 32.85 17.17
C ASP A 125 -13.22 33.27 15.95
N THR A 126 -12.08 33.92 16.16
CA THR A 126 -11.15 34.32 15.10
C THR A 126 -10.58 33.12 14.36
N VAL A 127 -10.02 32.14 15.09
CA VAL A 127 -9.47 30.93 14.45
C VAL A 127 -10.56 30.06 13.83
N LEU A 128 -11.77 30.01 14.40
CA LEU A 128 -12.89 29.29 13.80
C LEU A 128 -13.29 29.90 12.45
N LYS A 129 -13.35 31.23 12.33
CA LYS A 129 -13.60 31.91 11.03
C LYS A 129 -12.56 31.50 9.99
N LYS A 130 -11.28 31.44 10.37
CA LYS A 130 -10.18 30.97 9.49
C LYS A 130 -10.39 29.53 9.02
N TRP A 131 -10.80 28.62 9.91
CA TRP A 131 -10.93 27.20 9.55
C TRP A 131 -12.18 26.86 8.74
N LYS A 132 -13.22 27.70 8.77
CA LYS A 132 -14.51 27.43 8.12
C LYS A 132 -14.45 27.19 6.60
N GLY A 133 -13.38 27.62 5.93
CA GLY A 133 -13.14 27.29 4.52
C GLY A 133 -13.06 25.78 4.23
N SER A 134 -12.80 24.94 5.25
CA SER A 134 -12.85 23.49 5.15
C SER A 134 -13.62 22.89 6.33
N PRO A 135 -14.90 22.50 6.15
CA PRO A 135 -15.73 21.96 7.24
C PRO A 135 -15.11 20.77 7.98
N HIS A 136 -14.41 19.90 7.25
CA HIS A 136 -13.68 18.78 7.83
C HIS A 136 -12.53 19.24 8.73
N THR A 137 -11.72 20.18 8.25
CA THR A 137 -10.60 20.75 9.00
C THR A 137 -11.08 21.51 10.23
N ALA A 138 -12.11 22.35 10.08
CA ALA A 138 -12.72 23.07 11.19
C ALA A 138 -13.22 22.11 12.28
N THR A 139 -13.93 21.04 11.89
CA THR A 139 -14.46 20.06 12.85
C THR A 139 -13.33 19.35 13.60
N ARG A 140 -12.26 18.97 12.90
CA ARG A 140 -11.07 18.35 13.49
C ARG A 140 -10.37 19.30 14.48
N ASN A 141 -10.16 20.55 14.09
CA ASN A 141 -9.44 21.52 14.90
C ASN A 141 -10.23 21.90 16.17
N VAL A 142 -11.55 22.11 16.03
CA VAL A 142 -12.45 22.31 17.17
C VAL A 142 -12.42 21.10 18.12
N ALA A 143 -12.48 19.88 17.58
CA ALA A 143 -12.40 18.67 18.40
C ALA A 143 -11.07 18.58 19.17
N LEU A 144 -9.94 18.92 18.52
CA LEU A 144 -8.63 18.95 19.17
C LEU A 144 -8.59 19.93 20.34
N LEU A 145 -9.05 21.18 20.17
CA LEU A 145 -9.06 22.16 21.27
C LEU A 145 -9.92 21.71 22.45
N LYS A 146 -11.04 21.04 22.18
CA LYS A 146 -11.86 20.45 23.24
C LYS A 146 -11.14 19.32 23.96
N HIS A 147 -10.42 18.46 23.24
CA HIS A 147 -9.58 17.44 23.86
C HIS A 147 -8.43 18.08 24.65
N LEU A 148 -7.78 19.12 24.14
CA LEU A 148 -6.71 19.84 24.83
C LEU A 148 -7.21 20.42 26.16
N SER A 149 -8.38 21.07 26.17
CA SER A 149 -9.03 21.56 27.39
C SER A 149 -9.33 20.41 28.37
N ALA A 150 -9.89 19.30 27.90
CA ALA A 150 -10.19 18.13 28.73
C ALA A 150 -8.94 17.44 29.32
N HIS A 151 -7.79 17.57 28.67
CA HIS A 151 -6.51 17.03 29.14
C HIS A 151 -5.68 18.05 29.94
N GLY A 152 -6.18 19.27 30.15
CA GLY A 152 -5.53 20.35 30.89
C GLY A 152 -4.97 19.96 32.27
N PRO A 153 -5.66 19.14 33.10
CA PRO A 153 -5.12 18.67 34.38
C PRO A 153 -3.84 17.83 34.30
N PHE A 154 -3.46 17.37 33.09
CA PHE A 154 -2.24 16.57 32.86
C PHE A 154 -1.14 17.37 32.16
N LEU A 155 -1.31 18.69 32.03
CA LEU A 155 -0.34 19.60 31.42
C LEU A 155 0.29 20.46 32.52
N SER A 156 1.62 20.49 32.57
CA SER A 156 2.38 21.14 33.63
C SER A 156 2.63 22.63 33.37
N GLU A 157 2.97 22.98 32.12
CA GLU A 157 3.49 24.30 31.76
C GLU A 157 2.42 25.27 31.21
N ASP A 158 1.52 24.78 30.34
CA ASP A 158 0.53 25.63 29.67
C ASP A 158 -0.77 24.85 29.38
N ARG A 159 -1.92 25.52 29.52
CA ARG A 159 -3.25 24.93 29.35
C ARG A 159 -4.31 25.98 29.03
N LEU A 160 -5.39 25.54 28.39
CA LEU A 160 -6.56 26.39 28.15
C LEU A 160 -7.27 26.70 29.47
N ASN A 161 -7.46 27.98 29.77
CA ASN A 161 -8.25 28.44 30.93
C ASN A 161 -9.74 28.61 30.59
N VAL A 162 -10.09 28.61 29.30
CA VAL A 162 -11.47 28.69 28.81
C VAL A 162 -11.97 27.32 28.39
N LEU A 163 -13.25 27.04 28.62
CA LEU A 163 -13.93 25.90 28.02
C LEU A 163 -14.28 26.21 26.55
N PRO A 164 -13.67 25.54 25.55
CA PRO A 164 -13.86 25.91 24.15
C PRO A 164 -15.33 25.80 23.72
N TRP A 165 -15.85 26.89 23.16
CA TRP A 165 -17.24 27.06 22.71
C TRP A 165 -18.30 26.59 23.72
N ASN A 166 -18.04 26.80 25.02
CA ASN A 166 -18.92 26.44 26.13
C ASN A 166 -19.41 24.97 26.06
N GLY A 167 -18.55 24.06 25.57
CA GLY A 167 -18.86 22.63 25.50
C GLY A 167 -19.70 22.17 24.30
N ARG A 168 -20.17 23.06 23.42
CA ARG A 168 -20.92 22.71 22.19
C ARG A 168 -20.20 21.67 21.35
N SER A 169 -20.91 20.72 20.74
CA SER A 169 -20.30 19.68 19.90
C SER A 169 -19.49 20.28 18.74
N ALA A 170 -18.40 19.64 18.30
CA ALA A 170 -17.57 20.19 17.23
C ALA A 170 -18.37 20.43 15.94
N TYR A 171 -19.24 19.49 15.58
CA TYR A 171 -20.20 19.63 14.49
C TYR A 171 -21.15 20.82 14.67
N GLY A 172 -21.70 20.98 15.88
CA GLY A 172 -22.57 22.10 16.23
C GLY A 172 -21.87 23.46 16.25
N VAL A 173 -20.56 23.50 16.51
CA VAL A 173 -19.73 24.72 16.45
C VAL A 173 -19.47 25.12 14.99
N VAL A 174 -19.14 24.16 14.13
CA VAL A 174 -18.87 24.42 12.71
C VAL A 174 -20.16 24.65 11.91
N GLY A 175 -21.30 24.15 12.39
CA GLY A 175 -22.60 24.26 11.71
C GLY A 175 -22.85 23.15 10.69
N VAL A 176 -22.16 22.01 10.84
CA VAL A 176 -22.23 20.89 9.90
C VAL A 176 -23.06 19.77 10.51
N ARG A 177 -24.07 19.29 9.79
CA ARG A 177 -24.77 18.08 10.21
C ARG A 177 -23.86 16.88 10.01
N ARG A 178 -23.81 15.98 11.00
CA ARG A 178 -23.10 14.71 10.87
C ARG A 178 -23.80 13.90 9.77
N ALA A 179 -23.26 13.93 8.55
CA ALA A 179 -23.71 13.00 7.53
C ALA A 179 -23.41 11.58 8.01
N ARG A 180 -24.46 10.80 8.32
CA ARG A 180 -24.36 9.33 8.30
C ARG A 180 -24.31 8.93 6.82
N GLY A 181 -23.18 9.23 6.18
CA GLY A 181 -22.98 8.93 4.77
C GLY A 181 -22.58 7.48 4.59
N GLU A 182 -23.26 6.81 3.66
CA GLU A 182 -22.83 5.59 2.99
C GLU A 182 -21.42 5.80 2.38
N ASN A 183 -20.68 4.71 2.10
CA ASN A 183 -19.33 4.84 1.52
C ASN A 183 -19.40 5.58 0.16
N ILE A 184 -18.93 6.83 0.11
CA ILE A 184 -18.89 7.71 -1.09
C ILE A 184 -17.88 7.21 -2.14
N THR A 185 -17.34 5.99 -1.99
CA THR A 185 -16.35 5.48 -2.96
C THR A 185 -17.11 4.81 -4.11
N PRO A 186 -16.99 5.29 -5.36
CA PRO A 186 -17.72 4.71 -6.49
C PRO A 186 -17.29 3.26 -6.70
N ARG A 187 -18.26 2.38 -6.96
CA ARG A 187 -18.00 0.97 -7.29
C ARG A 187 -17.25 0.88 -8.61
N ILE A 188 -16.35 -0.10 -8.74
CA ILE A 188 -15.70 -0.39 -10.02
C ILE A 188 -16.81 -0.92 -10.97
N PRO A 189 -16.97 -0.35 -12.18
CA PRO A 189 -17.91 -0.87 -13.15
C PRO A 189 -17.63 -2.33 -13.47
N GLU A 190 -18.69 -3.12 -13.69
CA GLU A 190 -18.58 -4.56 -13.87
C GLU A 190 -17.74 -4.92 -15.10
N GLU A 191 -17.85 -4.12 -16.17
CA GLU A 191 -17.07 -4.25 -17.40
C GLU A 191 -15.57 -4.04 -17.18
N VAL A 192 -15.16 -3.29 -16.14
CA VAL A 192 -13.75 -3.10 -15.76
C VAL A 192 -13.30 -4.19 -14.78
N LEU A 193 -14.14 -4.50 -13.79
CA LEU A 193 -13.81 -5.39 -12.69
C LEU A 193 -13.72 -6.86 -13.13
N THR A 194 -14.64 -7.31 -13.98
CA THR A 194 -14.72 -8.70 -14.44
C THR A 194 -13.47 -9.17 -15.17
N PRO A 195 -12.97 -8.48 -16.23
CA PRO A 195 -11.75 -8.89 -16.91
C PRO A 195 -10.51 -8.78 -16.01
N LEU A 196 -10.44 -7.76 -15.15
CA LEU A 196 -9.36 -7.57 -14.18
C LEU A 196 -9.28 -8.76 -13.20
N LEU A 197 -10.42 -9.17 -12.63
CA LEU A 197 -10.49 -10.28 -11.69
C LEU A 197 -10.22 -11.62 -12.38
N ARG A 198 -10.76 -11.84 -13.58
CA ARG A 198 -10.49 -13.04 -14.39
C ARG A 198 -8.99 -13.24 -14.62
N ALA A 199 -8.30 -12.18 -15.04
CA ALA A 199 -6.87 -12.25 -15.25
C ALA A 199 -6.08 -12.40 -13.93
N ALA A 200 -6.51 -11.75 -12.84
CA ALA A 200 -5.88 -11.92 -11.54
C ALA A 200 -5.98 -13.39 -11.04
N VAL A 201 -7.12 -14.04 -11.24
CA VAL A 201 -7.30 -15.47 -10.93
C VAL A 201 -6.40 -16.35 -11.81
N PHE A 202 -6.35 -16.10 -13.12
CA PHE A 202 -5.42 -16.80 -14.02
C PHE A 202 -3.95 -16.65 -13.60
N TYR A 203 -3.54 -15.46 -13.15
CA TYR A 203 -2.20 -15.25 -12.62
C TYR A 203 -1.92 -16.11 -11.39
N VAL A 204 -2.91 -16.23 -10.48
CA VAL A 204 -2.78 -17.02 -9.24
C VAL A 204 -2.82 -18.52 -9.49
N GLU A 205 -3.65 -18.99 -10.42
CA GLU A 205 -3.89 -20.42 -10.63
C GLU A 205 -2.99 -21.04 -11.71
N THR A 206 -2.57 -20.25 -12.70
CA THR A 206 -1.90 -20.77 -13.91
C THR A 206 -0.56 -20.07 -14.13
N ALA A 207 -0.54 -18.75 -14.33
CA ALA A 207 0.70 -18.05 -14.70
C ALA A 207 1.77 -18.11 -13.59
N CYS A 208 1.37 -18.28 -12.33
CA CYS A 208 2.29 -18.45 -11.21
C CYS A 208 3.24 -19.64 -11.41
N LEU A 209 2.75 -20.74 -12.01
CA LEU A 209 3.53 -21.94 -12.24
C LEU A 209 4.65 -21.67 -13.26
N ASP A 210 4.30 -20.99 -14.35
CA ASP A 210 5.24 -20.59 -15.39
C ASP A 210 6.27 -19.58 -14.87
N ILE A 211 5.83 -18.59 -14.08
CA ILE A 211 6.69 -17.57 -13.47
C ILE A 211 7.68 -18.21 -12.48
N LEU A 212 7.22 -19.13 -11.63
CA LEU A 212 8.07 -19.86 -10.69
C LEU A 212 9.04 -20.81 -11.41
N ALA A 213 8.61 -21.46 -12.49
CA ALA A 213 9.47 -22.29 -13.31
C ALA A 213 10.59 -21.46 -13.97
N ALA A 214 10.26 -20.31 -14.55
CA ALA A 214 11.26 -19.39 -15.11
C ALA A 214 12.20 -18.82 -14.04
N GLN A 215 11.72 -18.57 -12.82
CA GLN A 215 12.57 -18.17 -11.70
C GLN A 215 13.59 -19.25 -11.33
N ARG A 216 13.17 -20.52 -11.29
CA ARG A 216 14.07 -21.66 -11.07
C ARG A 216 15.07 -21.82 -12.22
N GLU A 217 14.65 -21.64 -13.46
CA GLU A 217 15.53 -21.69 -14.63
C GLU A 217 16.63 -20.63 -14.54
N VAL A 218 16.27 -19.37 -14.25
CA VAL A 218 17.25 -18.28 -14.09
C VAL A 218 18.21 -18.59 -12.94
N ALA A 219 17.71 -19.05 -11.79
CA ALA A 219 18.56 -19.40 -10.64
C ALA A 219 19.54 -20.53 -10.98
N ALA A 220 19.10 -21.55 -11.73
CA ALA A 220 19.97 -22.63 -12.18
C ALA A 220 21.05 -22.15 -13.16
N LEU A 221 20.70 -21.26 -14.09
CA LEU A 221 21.65 -20.65 -15.03
C LEU A 221 22.68 -19.76 -14.32
N ASP A 222 22.24 -18.97 -13.34
CA ASP A 222 23.15 -18.13 -12.55
C ASP A 222 24.09 -18.99 -11.69
N ALA A 223 23.58 -20.03 -11.01
CA ALA A 223 24.38 -20.96 -10.23
C ALA A 223 25.40 -21.72 -11.10
N ALA A 224 25.01 -22.12 -12.32
CA ALA A 224 25.92 -22.76 -13.27
C ALA A 224 27.08 -21.83 -13.68
N ARG A 225 26.86 -20.51 -13.72
CA ARG A 225 27.89 -19.51 -14.06
C ARG A 225 28.77 -19.13 -12.88
N GLU A 226 28.27 -19.27 -11.65
CA GLU A 226 28.98 -18.85 -10.44
C GLU A 226 30.34 -19.56 -10.31
N GLY A 227 31.39 -18.80 -9.99
CA GLY A 227 32.76 -19.33 -9.88
C GLY A 227 33.47 -19.62 -11.21
N GLN A 228 32.84 -19.41 -12.37
CA GLN A 228 33.48 -19.61 -13.67
C GLN A 228 34.17 -18.34 -14.18
N THR A 229 35.49 -18.40 -14.38
CA THR A 229 36.25 -17.41 -15.15
C THR A 229 36.59 -17.97 -16.52
N LEU A 230 35.80 -17.63 -17.53
CA LEU A 230 36.06 -18.02 -18.91
C LEU A 230 36.94 -16.98 -19.61
N GLY A 231 37.93 -17.45 -20.37
CA GLY A 231 38.68 -16.63 -21.31
C GLY A 231 37.82 -16.17 -22.50
N HIS A 232 38.29 -15.17 -23.26
CA HIS A 232 37.59 -14.62 -24.42
C HIS A 232 37.20 -15.70 -25.45
N ASP A 233 38.12 -16.59 -25.80
CA ASP A 233 37.88 -17.64 -26.81
C ASP A 233 36.85 -18.67 -26.33
N GLN A 234 36.89 -19.03 -25.05
CA GLN A 234 35.91 -19.94 -24.45
C GLN A 234 34.51 -19.33 -24.44
N ALA A 235 34.41 -18.03 -24.09
CA ALA A 235 33.14 -17.31 -24.15
C ALA A 235 32.60 -17.23 -25.58
N ARG A 236 33.46 -16.98 -26.58
CA ARG A 236 33.10 -16.99 -28.00
C ARG A 236 32.60 -18.37 -28.44
N ALA A 237 33.29 -19.44 -28.07
CA ALA A 237 32.88 -20.81 -28.39
C ALA A 237 31.51 -21.17 -27.79
N ARG A 238 31.24 -20.77 -26.53
CA ARG A 238 29.94 -20.97 -25.88
C ARG A 238 28.81 -20.22 -26.59
N VAL A 239 29.07 -18.97 -27.00
CA VAL A 239 28.08 -18.18 -27.74
C VAL A 239 27.83 -18.76 -29.14
N LEU A 240 28.86 -19.23 -29.84
CA LEU A 240 28.68 -19.92 -31.13
C LEU A 240 27.88 -21.22 -30.98
N ALA A 241 28.15 -22.01 -29.94
CA ALA A 241 27.38 -23.21 -29.63
C ALA A 241 25.91 -22.88 -29.31
N PHE A 242 25.65 -21.80 -28.56
CA PHE A 242 24.31 -21.29 -28.31
C PHE A 242 23.60 -20.89 -29.61
N ILE A 243 24.24 -20.11 -30.49
CA ILE A 243 23.68 -19.70 -31.79
C ILE A 243 23.34 -20.94 -32.64
N ALA A 244 24.26 -21.91 -32.71
CA ALA A 244 24.04 -23.15 -33.45
C ALA A 244 22.85 -23.95 -32.90
N ALA A 245 22.74 -24.10 -31.58
CA ALA A 245 21.60 -24.78 -30.94
C ALA A 245 20.27 -24.06 -31.24
N ARG A 246 20.26 -22.72 -31.22
CA ARG A 246 19.07 -21.93 -31.55
C ARG A 246 18.67 -22.04 -33.02
N ARG A 247 19.65 -22.06 -33.93
CA ARG A 247 19.40 -22.30 -35.36
C ARG A 247 18.74 -23.67 -35.57
N THR A 248 19.26 -24.73 -34.95
CA THR A 248 18.66 -26.08 -35.03
C THR A 248 17.24 -26.12 -34.46
N ALA A 249 16.97 -25.36 -33.40
CA ALA A 249 15.65 -25.29 -32.77
C ALA A 249 14.66 -24.36 -33.50
N GLY A 250 15.06 -23.66 -34.57
CA GLY A 250 14.23 -22.68 -35.26
C GLY A 250 13.87 -21.47 -34.38
N ARG A 251 14.76 -21.10 -33.44
CA ARG A 251 14.54 -19.98 -32.50
C ARG A 251 15.45 -18.81 -32.84
N GLY A 252 14.92 -17.60 -32.68
CA GLY A 252 15.69 -16.36 -32.87
C GLY A 252 16.71 -16.10 -31.77
N ILE A 253 17.52 -15.05 -31.96
CA ILE A 253 18.37 -14.49 -30.91
C ILE A 253 17.48 -13.71 -29.92
N PRO A 254 17.62 -13.93 -28.60
CA PRO A 254 16.91 -13.15 -27.59
C PRO A 254 17.04 -11.64 -27.80
N ALA A 255 15.91 -10.96 -27.94
CA ALA A 255 15.81 -9.53 -28.17
C ALA A 255 15.92 -8.71 -26.87
N VAL A 256 16.39 -7.47 -26.97
CA VAL A 256 16.24 -6.49 -25.89
C VAL A 256 14.74 -6.34 -25.58
N PRO A 257 14.29 -6.46 -24.31
CA PRO A 257 12.88 -6.32 -23.97
C PRO A 257 12.34 -4.93 -24.32
N LEU A 258 11.07 -4.84 -24.71
CA LEU A 258 10.45 -3.58 -25.15
C LEU A 258 10.59 -2.44 -24.13
N GLY A 259 10.43 -2.74 -22.83
CA GLY A 259 10.65 -1.78 -21.73
C GLY A 259 12.09 -1.26 -21.59
N LYS A 260 13.04 -1.79 -22.36
CA LYS A 260 14.44 -1.36 -22.46
C LYS A 260 14.79 -0.78 -23.83
N ALA A 261 13.81 -0.42 -24.66
CA ALA A 261 14.02 0.20 -25.97
C ALA A 261 14.94 1.44 -25.93
N HIS A 262 14.86 2.24 -24.85
CA HIS A 262 15.73 3.42 -24.65
C HIS A 262 17.23 3.10 -24.62
N THR A 263 17.63 1.86 -24.37
CA THR A 263 19.04 1.44 -24.39
C THR A 263 19.56 1.17 -25.81
N VAL A 264 18.66 1.06 -26.79
CA VAL A 264 18.94 0.77 -28.20
C VAL A 264 18.07 1.68 -29.09
N PRO A 265 18.20 3.01 -29.00
CA PRO A 265 17.24 3.96 -29.59
C PRO A 265 17.18 3.94 -31.13
N ARG A 266 18.14 3.29 -31.79
CA ARG A 266 18.19 3.14 -33.26
C ARG A 266 17.64 1.81 -33.75
N ALA A 267 17.32 0.88 -32.85
CA ALA A 267 16.81 -0.44 -33.23
C ALA A 267 15.35 -0.33 -33.69
N MET A 268 15.04 -0.98 -34.80
CA MET A 268 13.66 -1.13 -35.26
C MET A 268 12.87 -2.04 -34.30
N VAL A 269 11.55 -1.86 -34.27
CA VAL A 269 10.61 -2.76 -33.59
C VAL A 269 9.72 -3.38 -34.64
N VAL A 270 9.73 -4.71 -34.73
CA VAL A 270 8.91 -5.49 -35.67
C VAL A 270 8.07 -6.47 -34.86
N ASN A 271 6.75 -6.45 -35.01
CA ASN A 271 5.82 -7.31 -34.26
C ASN A 271 6.08 -7.29 -32.74
N SER A 272 6.28 -6.09 -32.18
CA SER A 272 6.62 -5.86 -30.77
C SER A 272 7.96 -6.44 -30.28
N VAL A 273 8.81 -6.93 -31.20
CA VAL A 273 10.16 -7.42 -30.91
C VAL A 273 11.20 -6.42 -31.39
N ILE A 274 12.07 -5.98 -30.48
CA ILE A 274 13.19 -5.10 -30.82
C ILE A 274 14.22 -5.89 -31.64
N GLN A 275 14.62 -5.34 -32.78
CA GLN A 275 15.64 -5.91 -33.67
C GLN A 275 17.06 -5.59 -33.15
N ALA A 276 17.34 -5.99 -31.90
CA ALA A 276 18.63 -5.83 -31.26
C ALA A 276 18.86 -6.94 -30.20
N PRO A 277 20.06 -7.53 -30.14
CA PRO A 277 20.35 -8.65 -29.24
C PRO A 277 20.42 -8.24 -27.76
N ASN A 278 19.78 -9.04 -26.91
CA ASN A 278 19.92 -8.98 -25.46
C ASN A 278 21.16 -9.74 -25.01
N HIS A 279 22.32 -9.08 -25.10
CA HIS A 279 23.60 -9.67 -24.74
C HIS A 279 23.64 -10.25 -23.33
N THR A 280 22.94 -9.63 -22.37
CA THR A 280 22.91 -10.12 -20.98
C THR A 280 22.20 -11.46 -20.89
N LEU A 281 21.06 -11.61 -21.55
CA LEU A 281 20.33 -12.88 -21.58
C LEU A 281 21.08 -13.94 -22.38
N VAL A 282 21.66 -13.58 -23.52
CA VAL A 282 22.49 -14.52 -24.29
C VAL A 282 23.68 -15.01 -23.47
N SER A 283 24.39 -14.13 -22.76
CA SER A 283 25.47 -14.52 -21.85
C SER A 283 25.00 -15.50 -20.78
N LEU A 284 23.84 -15.24 -20.16
CA LEU A 284 23.25 -16.12 -19.16
C LEU A 284 22.95 -17.51 -19.75
N LEU A 285 22.26 -17.57 -20.89
CA LEU A 285 21.87 -18.82 -21.55
C LEU A 285 23.06 -19.61 -22.11
N ALA A 286 24.07 -18.91 -22.62
CA ALA A 286 25.31 -19.53 -23.10
C ALA A 286 26.23 -19.98 -21.94
N GLY A 287 25.89 -19.67 -20.69
CA GLY A 287 26.69 -19.99 -19.52
C GLY A 287 28.05 -19.28 -19.53
N CYS A 288 28.11 -18.05 -20.04
CA CYS A 288 29.34 -17.27 -20.11
C CYS A 288 29.25 -15.95 -19.35
N GLY A 289 30.42 -15.38 -19.04
CA GLY A 289 30.53 -14.05 -18.47
C GLY A 289 30.07 -12.95 -19.44
N ARG A 290 30.52 -11.71 -19.22
CA ARG A 290 30.13 -10.58 -20.09
C ARG A 290 30.61 -10.80 -21.53
N ALA A 291 29.68 -11.01 -22.45
CA ALA A 291 29.93 -11.22 -23.89
C ALA A 291 29.82 -9.92 -24.72
N SER A 292 30.10 -8.75 -24.14
CA SER A 292 29.93 -7.45 -24.80
C SER A 292 30.84 -7.23 -26.01
N HIS A 293 31.90 -8.01 -26.17
CA HIS A 293 32.79 -7.99 -27.34
C HIS A 293 32.20 -8.81 -28.51
N LEU A 294 31.18 -9.64 -28.27
CA LEU A 294 30.50 -10.47 -29.27
C LEU A 294 29.24 -9.79 -29.82
N ARG A 295 29.17 -8.46 -29.72
CA ARG A 295 28.00 -7.69 -30.17
C ARG A 295 27.71 -7.88 -31.64
N SER A 296 28.72 -7.73 -32.50
CA SER A 296 28.58 -7.88 -33.94
C SER A 296 28.14 -9.30 -34.32
N LEU A 297 28.78 -10.32 -33.71
CA LEU A 297 28.42 -11.72 -33.93
C LEU A 297 26.94 -12.00 -33.62
N LEU A 298 26.41 -11.42 -32.54
CA LEU A 298 25.01 -11.60 -32.16
C LEU A 298 24.04 -10.78 -33.02
N ALA A 299 24.48 -9.62 -33.51
CA ALA A 299 23.70 -8.84 -34.46
C ALA A 299 23.59 -9.57 -35.80
N GLU A 300 24.71 -10.05 -36.34
CA GLU A 300 24.77 -10.86 -37.58
C GLU A 300 23.91 -12.12 -37.46
N ALA A 301 24.02 -12.85 -36.34
CA ALA A 301 23.18 -14.01 -36.10
C ALA A 301 21.68 -13.64 -36.04
N GLY A 302 21.33 -12.53 -35.38
CA GLY A 302 19.94 -12.07 -35.31
C GLY A 302 19.39 -11.58 -36.64
N GLU A 303 20.23 -11.00 -37.52
CA GLU A 303 19.85 -10.66 -38.90
C GLU A 303 19.61 -11.92 -39.76
N GLU A 304 20.39 -12.98 -39.55
CA GLU A 304 20.24 -14.26 -40.25
C GLU A 304 18.99 -15.04 -39.80
N MET A 305 18.80 -15.21 -38.49
CA MET A 305 17.80 -16.13 -37.91
C MET A 305 16.61 -15.44 -37.25
N GLY A 306 16.59 -14.11 -37.22
CA GLY A 306 15.58 -13.30 -36.54
C GLY A 306 15.81 -13.15 -35.04
N PHE A 307 14.96 -12.30 -34.43
CA PHE A 307 14.95 -12.02 -33.00
C PHE A 307 13.67 -12.56 -32.35
N GLU A 308 13.75 -13.02 -31.10
CA GLU A 308 12.60 -13.47 -30.30
C GLU A 308 12.41 -12.64 -29.01
N ASP A 309 11.17 -12.40 -28.59
CA ASP A 309 10.89 -11.85 -27.26
C ASP A 309 11.19 -12.89 -26.18
N GLY A 310 11.80 -12.44 -25.09
CA GLY A 310 12.27 -13.34 -24.03
C GLY A 310 13.46 -14.16 -24.49
N GLY A 311 13.46 -15.45 -24.14
CA GLY A 311 14.52 -16.38 -24.55
C GLY A 311 14.71 -17.53 -23.58
N LEU A 312 14.15 -17.47 -22.37
CA LEU A 312 14.10 -18.60 -21.45
C LEU A 312 13.34 -19.79 -22.08
N ASP A 313 13.73 -20.99 -21.70
CA ASP A 313 13.23 -22.25 -22.25
C ASP A 313 11.91 -22.68 -21.61
N THR A 314 11.59 -22.15 -20.40
CA THR A 314 10.32 -22.38 -19.71
C THR A 314 9.12 -22.14 -20.65
N PRO A 315 8.27 -23.18 -20.87
CA PRO A 315 7.07 -23.03 -21.69
C PRO A 315 6.03 -22.18 -20.96
N MET A 316 5.27 -21.39 -21.73
CA MET A 316 4.17 -20.58 -21.21
C MET A 316 2.84 -21.30 -21.41
N SER A 317 2.02 -21.32 -20.35
CA SER A 317 0.67 -21.88 -20.37
C SER A 317 -0.24 -21.13 -21.35
N VAL A 318 -1.37 -21.74 -21.71
CA VAL A 318 -2.34 -21.13 -22.61
C VAL A 318 -3.23 -20.15 -21.86
N TRP A 319 -3.46 -18.97 -22.45
CA TRP A 319 -4.54 -18.08 -22.02
C TRP A 319 -5.89 -18.62 -22.51
N PRO A 320 -6.85 -18.92 -21.61
CA PRO A 320 -8.12 -19.54 -22.03
C PRO A 320 -8.94 -18.69 -23.01
N GLY A 321 -8.77 -17.37 -23.01
CA GLY A 321 -9.55 -16.48 -23.88
C GLY A 321 -9.15 -16.55 -25.35
N THR A 322 -7.91 -16.93 -25.66
CA THR A 322 -7.39 -16.95 -27.04
C THR A 322 -6.91 -18.33 -27.49
N GLY A 323 -6.70 -19.27 -26.56
CA GLY A 323 -6.17 -20.60 -26.88
C GLY A 323 -4.67 -20.62 -27.23
N ILE A 324 -3.99 -19.47 -27.16
CA ILE A 324 -2.54 -19.34 -27.38
C ILE A 324 -1.82 -19.11 -26.06
N ALA A 325 -0.51 -19.34 -26.05
CA ALA A 325 0.33 -19.04 -24.88
C ALA A 325 0.13 -17.59 -24.41
N TRP A 326 -0.03 -17.36 -23.10
CA TRP A 326 -0.32 -16.02 -22.56
C TRP A 326 0.84 -15.04 -22.76
N ARG A 327 2.05 -15.56 -23.01
CA ARG A 327 3.23 -14.84 -23.49
C ARG A 327 4.04 -15.73 -24.42
N PRO A 328 4.89 -15.14 -25.29
CA PRO A 328 5.85 -15.91 -26.07
C PRO A 328 6.85 -16.64 -25.15
N ARG A 329 7.74 -15.89 -24.49
CA ARG A 329 8.74 -16.38 -23.53
C ARG A 329 9.10 -15.31 -22.51
N LEU A 330 9.79 -15.71 -21.45
CA LEU A 330 10.31 -14.79 -20.44
C LEU A 330 11.80 -14.51 -20.64
N SER A 331 12.24 -13.41 -20.05
CA SER A 331 13.63 -12.99 -19.82
C SER A 331 13.77 -12.61 -18.34
N PRO A 332 14.97 -12.50 -17.77
CA PRO A 332 15.13 -12.01 -16.39
C PRO A 332 14.44 -10.66 -16.13
N PHE A 333 14.43 -9.76 -17.12
CA PHE A 333 13.75 -8.46 -17.00
C PHE A 333 12.22 -8.60 -16.99
N THR A 334 11.66 -9.34 -17.95
CA THR A 334 10.20 -9.54 -18.01
C THR A 334 9.71 -10.39 -16.84
N LEU A 335 10.48 -11.39 -16.40
CA LEU A 335 10.22 -12.18 -15.20
C LEU A 335 10.12 -11.30 -13.94
N ALA A 336 11.02 -10.33 -13.75
CA ALA A 336 10.95 -9.41 -12.62
C ALA A 336 9.67 -8.56 -12.63
N ASN A 337 9.22 -8.14 -13.83
CA ASN A 337 7.95 -7.44 -13.98
C ASN A 337 6.75 -8.36 -13.69
N GLU A 338 6.75 -9.58 -14.21
CA GLU A 338 5.69 -10.56 -13.96
C GLU A 338 5.58 -10.94 -12.48
N LEU A 339 6.69 -11.05 -11.75
CA LEU A 339 6.67 -11.22 -10.29
C LEU A 339 6.02 -10.02 -9.58
N SER A 340 6.18 -8.80 -10.09
CA SER A 340 5.49 -7.62 -9.54
C SER A 340 4.00 -7.62 -9.87
N PHE A 341 3.61 -8.07 -11.06
CA PHE A 341 2.21 -8.24 -11.45
C PHE A 341 1.53 -9.38 -10.70
N LEU A 342 2.21 -10.51 -10.48
CA LEU A 342 1.73 -11.63 -9.70
C LEU A 342 1.43 -11.23 -8.24
N ARG A 343 2.29 -10.44 -7.59
CA ARG A 343 1.99 -9.86 -6.27
C ARG A 343 0.73 -8.99 -6.29
N THR A 344 0.54 -8.23 -7.36
CA THR A 344 -0.63 -7.37 -7.53
C THR A 344 -1.90 -8.19 -7.76
N ALA A 345 -1.83 -9.23 -8.59
CA ALA A 345 -2.92 -10.19 -8.82
C ALA A 345 -3.33 -10.89 -7.51
N CYS A 346 -2.35 -11.39 -6.73
CA CYS A 346 -2.62 -11.99 -5.42
C CYS A 346 -3.30 -10.98 -4.48
N TRP A 347 -2.86 -9.72 -4.47
CA TRP A 347 -3.53 -8.67 -3.69
C TRP A 347 -4.97 -8.43 -4.14
N ILE A 348 -5.23 -8.38 -5.45
CA ILE A 348 -6.59 -8.18 -6.00
C ILE A 348 -7.50 -9.33 -5.56
N VAL A 349 -7.06 -10.58 -5.74
CA VAL A 349 -7.80 -11.78 -5.34
C VAL A 349 -8.11 -11.76 -3.85
N ILE A 350 -7.11 -11.52 -3.01
CA ILE A 350 -7.28 -11.51 -1.55
C ILE A 350 -8.20 -10.36 -1.13
N ALA A 351 -7.94 -9.13 -1.57
CA ALA A 351 -8.72 -7.96 -1.15
C ALA A 351 -10.19 -8.08 -1.58
N TYR A 352 -10.44 -8.44 -2.84
CA TYR A 352 -11.78 -8.50 -3.40
C TYR A 352 -12.62 -9.63 -2.80
N LEU A 353 -12.04 -10.84 -2.66
CA LEU A 353 -12.80 -12.02 -2.27
C LEU A 353 -12.94 -12.18 -0.74
N SER A 354 -12.11 -11.52 0.05
CA SER A 354 -12.23 -11.50 1.52
C SER A 354 -12.97 -10.27 2.06
N GLY A 355 -13.00 -9.16 1.30
CA GLY A 355 -13.50 -7.87 1.77
C GLY A 355 -12.61 -7.16 2.80
N MET A 356 -11.39 -7.66 3.04
CA MET A 356 -10.40 -7.06 3.92
C MET A 356 -9.97 -5.66 3.43
N ARG A 357 -9.62 -4.76 4.35
CA ARG A 357 -9.05 -3.45 3.95
C ARG A 357 -7.62 -3.63 3.47
N ASP A 358 -7.20 -2.78 2.55
CA ASP A 358 -5.81 -2.70 2.06
C ASP A 358 -4.73 -2.85 3.13
N ALA A 359 -4.82 -2.08 4.22
CA ALA A 359 -3.86 -2.19 5.31
C ALA A 359 -3.91 -3.57 6.00
N GLU A 360 -5.10 -4.16 6.17
CA GLU A 360 -5.29 -5.47 6.79
C GLU A 360 -4.74 -6.59 5.89
N VAL A 361 -4.96 -6.51 4.57
CA VAL A 361 -4.39 -7.45 3.58
C VAL A 361 -2.87 -7.40 3.57
N ARG A 362 -2.28 -6.19 3.57
CA ARG A 362 -0.82 -6.04 3.51
C ARG A 362 -0.12 -6.35 4.84
N GLU A 363 -0.85 -6.35 5.95
CA GLU A 363 -0.35 -6.79 7.27
C GLU A 363 -0.51 -8.30 7.51
N LEU A 364 -1.01 -9.08 6.54
CA LEU A 364 -1.09 -10.53 6.68
C LEU A 364 0.30 -11.13 6.94
N GLY A 365 0.40 -11.95 7.98
CA GLY A 365 1.58 -12.77 8.26
C GLY A 365 1.65 -13.99 7.33
N ARG A 366 2.78 -14.70 7.35
CA ARG A 366 3.00 -15.88 6.48
C ARG A 366 2.08 -17.05 6.81
N ASP A 367 1.74 -17.23 8.09
CA ASP A 367 0.92 -18.32 8.61
C ASP A 367 -0.57 -17.92 8.73
N CYS A 368 -1.04 -17.03 7.86
CA CYS A 368 -2.39 -16.47 7.96
C CYS A 368 -3.51 -17.43 7.53
N THR A 369 -3.21 -18.54 6.86
CA THR A 369 -4.22 -19.47 6.33
C THR A 369 -4.56 -20.57 7.32
N ILE A 370 -5.85 -20.86 7.47
CA ILE A 370 -6.38 -21.93 8.31
C ILE A 370 -7.40 -22.73 7.48
N THR A 371 -7.30 -24.05 7.54
CA THR A 371 -8.24 -24.97 6.88
C THR A 371 -8.87 -25.87 7.95
N GLU A 372 -10.19 -25.88 8.01
CA GLU A 372 -10.96 -26.65 8.98
C GLU A 372 -12.09 -27.39 8.27
N PRO A 373 -12.57 -28.54 8.78
CA PRO A 373 -13.76 -29.18 8.23
C PRO A 373 -15.00 -28.29 8.42
N GLY A 374 -15.77 -28.10 7.36
CA GLY A 374 -17.07 -27.45 7.37
C GLY A 374 -18.14 -28.35 8.01
N ALA A 375 -19.30 -27.77 8.32
CA ALA A 375 -20.44 -28.51 8.86
C ALA A 375 -20.96 -29.61 7.90
N ASP A 376 -20.68 -29.46 6.61
CA ASP A 376 -20.99 -30.39 5.52
C ASP A 376 -19.83 -31.36 5.19
N GLY A 377 -18.75 -31.36 5.98
CA GLY A 377 -17.55 -32.16 5.75
C GLY A 377 -16.62 -31.64 4.66
N ARG A 378 -16.98 -30.56 3.94
CA ARG A 378 -16.11 -29.93 2.93
C ARG A 378 -15.08 -29.01 3.59
N PRO A 379 -13.90 -28.81 3.01
CA PRO A 379 -12.90 -27.91 3.59
C PRO A 379 -13.43 -26.47 3.63
N ARG A 380 -13.40 -25.86 4.81
CA ARG A 380 -13.66 -24.45 5.05
C ARG A 380 -12.33 -23.71 5.15
N TYR A 381 -12.09 -22.83 4.19
CA TYR A 381 -10.89 -22.01 4.13
C TYR A 381 -11.09 -20.71 4.89
N LYS A 382 -10.12 -20.35 5.74
CA LYS A 382 -10.09 -19.10 6.50
C LYS A 382 -8.76 -18.37 6.35
N ILE A 383 -8.79 -17.06 6.53
CA ILE A 383 -7.61 -16.23 6.76
C ILE A 383 -7.72 -15.54 8.12
N ARG A 384 -6.62 -15.50 8.87
CA ARG A 384 -6.46 -14.77 10.12
C ARG A 384 -5.52 -13.57 9.92
N GLY A 385 -5.91 -12.42 10.46
CA GLY A 385 -5.16 -11.18 10.35
C GLY A 385 -5.52 -10.20 11.46
N ARG A 386 -5.06 -8.94 11.33
CA ARG A 386 -5.32 -7.89 12.32
C ARG A 386 -6.13 -6.75 11.73
N VAL A 387 -7.10 -6.26 12.50
CA VAL A 387 -7.96 -5.13 12.15
C VAL A 387 -7.70 -3.93 13.04
N TYR A 388 -7.54 -2.75 12.44
CA TYR A 388 -7.15 -1.53 13.16
C TYR A 388 -8.26 -0.46 13.26
N LYS A 389 -9.22 -0.47 12.33
CA LYS A 389 -10.31 0.54 12.26
C LYS A 389 -11.60 -0.01 12.90
N GLY A 390 -12.23 0.76 13.79
CA GLY A 390 -13.47 0.38 14.48
C GLY A 390 -13.59 1.09 15.84
N LYS A 391 -14.84 1.38 16.29
CA LYS A 391 -15.11 1.97 17.61
C LYS A 391 -14.79 0.93 18.69
N GLY A 392 -14.08 1.35 19.74
CA GLY A 392 -13.72 0.47 20.87
C GLY A 392 -12.52 -0.46 20.62
N ARG A 393 -12.02 -0.55 19.38
CA ARG A 393 -10.89 -1.45 19.06
C ARG A 393 -9.58 -1.03 19.72
N LYS A 394 -8.80 -2.04 20.15
CA LYS A 394 -7.47 -1.86 20.74
C LYS A 394 -6.52 -1.05 19.84
N LEU A 395 -5.52 -0.47 20.51
CA LEU A 395 -4.54 0.49 19.97
C LEU A 395 -3.55 -0.16 18.98
N ASP A 396 -3.24 -1.43 19.22
CA ASP A 396 -2.36 -2.33 18.47
C ASP A 396 -3.12 -3.21 17.46
N GLY A 397 -4.44 -3.05 17.36
CA GLY A 397 -5.31 -3.85 16.51
C GLY A 397 -5.90 -5.07 17.23
N GLU A 398 -6.87 -5.71 16.58
CA GLU A 398 -7.53 -6.92 17.08
C GLU A 398 -7.41 -8.03 16.05
N GLU A 399 -7.24 -9.27 16.50
CA GLU A 399 -7.27 -10.42 15.60
C GLU A 399 -8.68 -10.62 15.04
N ALA A 400 -8.75 -10.99 13.78
CA ALA A 400 -9.98 -11.28 13.07
C ALA A 400 -9.76 -12.44 12.09
N GLU A 401 -10.83 -13.17 11.83
CA GLU A 401 -10.85 -14.26 10.87
C GLU A 401 -11.89 -13.99 9.78
N TRP A 402 -11.57 -14.38 8.55
CA TRP A 402 -12.45 -14.29 7.38
C TRP A 402 -12.57 -15.67 6.75
N VAL A 403 -13.80 -16.13 6.49
CA VAL A 403 -14.03 -17.31 5.64
C VAL A 403 -13.86 -16.87 4.18
N VAL A 404 -13.05 -17.61 3.43
CA VAL A 404 -12.65 -17.24 2.06
C VAL A 404 -12.78 -18.43 1.09
N LEU A 405 -12.61 -18.16 -0.19
CA LEU A 405 -12.56 -19.19 -1.24
C LEU A 405 -11.16 -19.82 -1.33
N ASN A 406 -11.06 -21.03 -1.90
CA ASN A 406 -9.79 -21.74 -2.09
C ASN A 406 -8.75 -20.92 -2.90
N VAL A 407 -9.18 -20.17 -3.91
CA VAL A 407 -8.29 -19.31 -4.71
C VAL A 407 -7.55 -18.27 -3.87
N VAL A 408 -8.12 -17.87 -2.74
CA VAL A 408 -7.47 -16.97 -1.78
C VAL A 408 -6.34 -17.69 -1.05
N HIS A 409 -6.52 -18.96 -0.68
CA HIS A 409 -5.44 -19.81 -0.13
C HIS A 409 -4.33 -20.05 -1.15
N GLN A 410 -4.68 -20.29 -2.42
CA GLN A 410 -3.70 -20.41 -3.49
C GLN A 410 -2.90 -19.11 -3.66
N ALA A 411 -3.55 -17.95 -3.64
CA ALA A 411 -2.86 -16.65 -3.67
C ALA A 411 -1.89 -16.50 -2.48
N VAL A 412 -2.27 -16.95 -1.28
CA VAL A 412 -1.36 -16.95 -0.12
C VAL A 412 -0.18 -17.91 -0.34
N ALA A 413 -0.41 -19.11 -0.87
CA ALA A 413 0.65 -20.07 -1.16
C ALA A 413 1.64 -19.50 -2.19
N VAL A 414 1.15 -18.91 -3.28
CA VAL A 414 1.98 -18.22 -4.28
C VAL A 414 2.81 -17.10 -3.64
N LEU A 415 2.19 -16.27 -2.79
CA LEU A 415 2.91 -15.20 -2.10
C LEU A 415 4.00 -15.75 -1.17
N ARG A 416 3.78 -16.89 -0.49
CA ARG A 416 4.83 -17.52 0.34
C ARG A 416 6.04 -17.94 -0.48
N GLU A 417 5.84 -18.40 -1.72
CA GLU A 417 6.92 -18.81 -2.60
C GLU A 417 7.71 -17.61 -3.16
N ILE A 418 7.04 -16.53 -3.56
CA ILE A 418 7.70 -15.40 -4.26
C ILE A 418 8.19 -14.28 -3.33
N ASN A 419 7.88 -14.35 -2.04
CA ASN A 419 8.22 -13.33 -1.05
C ASN A 419 8.99 -13.93 0.12
N ASP A 420 10.06 -13.24 0.52
CA ASP A 420 11.07 -13.70 1.47
C ASP A 420 11.00 -13.02 2.84
N ASP A 421 10.12 -12.02 3.01
CA ASP A 421 9.99 -11.35 4.29
C ASP A 421 9.44 -12.32 5.36
N PRO A 422 10.10 -12.42 6.53
CA PRO A 422 9.73 -13.40 7.55
C PRO A 422 8.43 -13.01 8.29
N GLY A 423 8.10 -11.73 8.36
CA GLY A 423 6.97 -11.23 9.15
C GLY A 423 5.71 -10.96 8.34
N HIS A 424 5.85 -10.66 7.04
CA HIS A 424 4.74 -10.18 6.21
C HIS A 424 4.66 -10.91 4.88
N LEU A 425 3.48 -11.46 4.56
CA LEU A 425 3.21 -12.19 3.32
C LEU A 425 3.45 -11.33 2.07
N PHE A 426 3.22 -10.02 2.16
CA PHE A 426 3.44 -9.05 1.07
C PHE A 426 4.78 -8.30 1.18
N GLY A 427 5.65 -8.70 2.11
CA GLY A 427 7.01 -8.16 2.22
C GLY A 427 7.96 -8.92 1.30
N TYR A 428 8.83 -8.23 0.58
CA TYR A 428 9.81 -8.86 -0.30
C TYR A 428 11.13 -8.08 -0.29
N ASP A 429 12.26 -8.71 -0.63
CA ASP A 429 13.54 -8.02 -0.71
C ASP A 429 13.51 -6.89 -1.75
N GLY A 430 13.71 -5.67 -1.27
CA GLY A 430 13.81 -4.46 -2.09
C GLY A 430 15.21 -4.24 -2.65
N GLY A 431 16.17 -5.12 -2.33
CA GLY A 431 17.56 -5.10 -2.74
C GLY A 431 18.43 -4.12 -1.94
N GLY A 432 19.70 -4.50 -1.77
CA GLY A 432 20.75 -3.63 -1.24
C GLY A 432 20.46 -3.09 0.17
N ARG A 433 20.46 -1.75 0.32
CA ARG A 433 20.26 -1.07 1.62
C ARG A 433 18.81 -1.04 2.10
N ASN A 434 17.85 -1.41 1.25
CA ASN A 434 16.43 -1.29 1.58
C ASN A 434 15.92 -2.45 2.45
N GLY A 435 16.64 -3.59 2.47
CA GLY A 435 16.18 -4.83 3.09
C GLY A 435 14.79 -5.23 2.57
N HIS A 436 14.00 -5.90 3.40
CA HIS A 436 12.63 -6.21 3.02
C HIS A 436 11.74 -4.96 2.99
N VAL A 437 10.99 -4.81 1.91
CA VAL A 437 10.01 -3.74 1.70
C VAL A 437 8.60 -4.33 1.61
N LEU A 438 7.62 -3.61 2.17
CA LEU A 438 6.23 -4.01 2.08
C LEU A 438 5.59 -3.50 0.79
N LEU A 439 4.79 -4.35 0.12
CA LEU A 439 3.99 -3.94 -1.02
C LEU A 439 3.23 -2.65 -0.71
N SER A 440 3.26 -1.68 -1.62
CA SER A 440 2.64 -0.39 -1.39
C SER A 440 2.29 0.33 -2.70
N ASN A 441 1.59 1.47 -2.59
CA ASN A 441 1.07 2.26 -3.71
C ASN A 441 0.14 1.44 -4.61
N MET A 442 -0.80 0.72 -3.99
CA MET A 442 -1.72 -0.20 -4.67
C MET A 442 -2.49 0.43 -5.83
N PRO A 443 -3.04 1.67 -5.75
CA PRO A 443 -3.69 2.30 -6.89
C PRO A 443 -2.82 2.33 -8.16
N ARG A 444 -1.53 2.67 -8.00
CA ARG A 444 -0.57 2.69 -9.11
C ARG A 444 -0.31 1.28 -9.64
N ARG A 445 -0.18 0.30 -8.75
CA ARG A 445 0.08 -1.09 -9.14
C ARG A 445 -1.09 -1.72 -9.89
N ILE A 446 -2.32 -1.47 -9.44
CA ILE A 446 -3.53 -1.97 -10.10
C ILE A 446 -3.66 -1.34 -11.50
N ARG A 447 -3.37 -0.04 -11.65
CA ARG A 447 -3.31 0.59 -12.98
C ARG A 447 -2.24 -0.04 -13.88
N ALA A 448 -1.01 -0.20 -13.37
CA ALA A 448 0.05 -0.85 -14.12
C ALA A 448 -0.31 -2.29 -14.51
N PHE A 449 -1.00 -3.03 -13.63
CA PHE A 449 -1.48 -4.37 -13.94
C PHE A 449 -2.56 -4.33 -15.02
N ARG A 450 -3.55 -3.43 -14.93
CA ARG A 450 -4.54 -3.22 -16.01
C ARG A 450 -3.84 -2.94 -17.35
N ASP A 451 -2.90 -2.00 -17.37
CA ASP A 451 -2.20 -1.61 -18.60
C ASP A 451 -1.44 -2.80 -19.19
N HIS A 452 -0.77 -3.57 -18.34
CA HIS A 452 -0.11 -4.82 -18.72
C HIS A 452 -1.07 -5.88 -19.27
N LEU A 453 -2.24 -6.05 -18.65
CA LEU A 453 -3.28 -6.95 -19.18
C LEU A 453 -3.76 -6.51 -20.56
N ASN A 454 -3.85 -5.21 -20.80
CA ASN A 454 -4.19 -4.67 -22.11
C ASN A 454 -3.08 -4.94 -23.13
N GLU A 455 -1.81 -4.90 -22.75
CA GLU A 455 -0.71 -5.31 -23.62
C GLU A 455 -0.77 -6.81 -23.97
N LEU A 456 -1.19 -7.66 -23.03
CA LEU A 456 -1.20 -9.12 -23.21
C LEU A 456 -2.44 -9.64 -23.94
N PHE A 457 -3.62 -9.10 -23.63
CA PHE A 457 -4.90 -9.77 -23.94
C PHE A 457 -5.87 -8.93 -24.79
N SER A 458 -5.51 -7.71 -25.17
CA SER A 458 -6.35 -6.92 -26.07
C SER A 458 -6.38 -7.55 -27.46
N THR A 459 -7.51 -7.41 -28.15
CA THR A 459 -7.70 -7.90 -29.51
C THR A 459 -7.95 -6.73 -30.47
N SER A 460 -8.18 -7.03 -31.75
CA SER A 460 -8.67 -6.04 -32.71
C SER A 460 -9.99 -5.38 -32.29
N ASP A 461 -10.76 -6.05 -31.44
CA ASP A 461 -12.10 -5.62 -31.03
C ASP A 461 -12.06 -4.61 -29.88
N GLY A 462 -10.91 -4.45 -29.23
CA GLY A 462 -10.70 -3.44 -28.19
C GLY A 462 -9.78 -3.88 -27.05
N LEU A 463 -9.70 -3.01 -26.04
CA LEU A 463 -8.91 -3.25 -24.84
C LEU A 463 -9.51 -4.38 -23.99
N TYR A 464 -8.65 -5.27 -23.49
CA TYR A 464 -9.10 -6.37 -22.61
C TYR A 464 -9.78 -5.89 -21.33
N VAL A 465 -9.20 -4.88 -20.67
CA VAL A 465 -9.86 -4.09 -19.63
C VAL A 465 -10.29 -2.77 -20.26
N PRO A 466 -11.59 -2.59 -20.52
CA PRO A 466 -12.09 -1.42 -21.23
C PRO A 466 -11.96 -0.15 -20.41
N VAL A 467 -12.00 0.98 -21.12
CA VAL A 467 -12.23 2.29 -20.51
C VAL A 467 -13.75 2.48 -20.44
N PRO A 468 -14.34 2.68 -19.25
CA PRO A 468 -15.78 2.84 -19.14
C PRO A 468 -16.21 4.08 -19.92
N SER A 469 -17.17 3.92 -20.82
CA SER A 469 -17.83 5.05 -21.48
C SER A 469 -18.68 5.75 -20.44
N THR A 470 -18.35 7.00 -20.10
CA THR A 470 -19.26 7.86 -19.36
C THR A 470 -20.45 8.20 -20.25
N SER A 471 -21.46 7.33 -20.30
CA SER A 471 -22.81 7.73 -20.70
C SER A 471 -23.44 8.42 -19.48
N PRO A 472 -23.91 9.66 -19.59
CA PRO A 472 -24.62 10.32 -18.51
C PRO A 472 -26.02 9.72 -18.40
N GLU A 473 -26.16 8.54 -17.78
CA GLU A 473 -27.48 7.97 -17.49
C GLU A 473 -27.85 8.11 -16.02
N ASN A 474 -28.83 8.99 -15.82
CA ASN A 474 -29.94 8.88 -14.89
C ASN A 474 -29.63 8.79 -13.39
N ASP A 475 -29.29 9.94 -12.80
CA ASP A 475 -29.71 10.28 -11.44
C ASP A 475 -30.88 11.29 -11.53
N ALA A 476 -31.94 10.92 -12.26
CA ALA A 476 -33.17 11.70 -12.35
C ALA A 476 -34.19 11.17 -11.34
N SER A 477 -34.10 11.66 -10.11
CA SER A 477 -35.25 11.73 -9.21
C SER A 477 -35.43 13.17 -8.73
N SER A 478 -35.92 14.04 -9.62
CA SER A 478 -36.75 15.21 -9.29
C SER A 478 -37.42 15.75 -10.56
N PRO A 479 -38.64 16.30 -10.44
CA PRO A 479 -39.58 16.40 -11.56
C PRO A 479 -39.37 17.64 -12.42
N GLU A 480 -39.76 17.49 -13.68
CA GLU A 480 -40.22 18.49 -14.66
C GLU A 480 -39.75 19.93 -14.49
N GLU A 481 -38.92 20.39 -15.43
CA GLU A 481 -39.23 21.62 -16.15
C GLU A 481 -38.59 21.64 -17.53
N THR A 482 -39.37 22.19 -18.46
CA THR A 482 -39.24 22.08 -19.90
C THR A 482 -38.20 23.06 -20.45
N SER A 483 -37.58 22.64 -21.56
CA SER A 483 -37.25 23.45 -22.75
C SER A 483 -35.79 23.86 -23.03
N LEU A 484 -35.46 23.61 -24.31
CA LEU A 484 -34.50 24.24 -25.22
C LEU A 484 -33.08 23.65 -25.36
N GLU A 485 -32.95 23.01 -26.52
CA GLU A 485 -31.79 22.65 -27.33
C GLU A 485 -30.54 23.52 -27.14
N ALA A 486 -29.45 22.86 -26.76
CA ALA A 486 -28.10 23.22 -27.15
C ALA A 486 -27.33 21.91 -27.37
N GLU A 487 -27.15 21.52 -28.63
CA GLU A 487 -26.14 20.54 -29.04
C GLU A 487 -24.76 21.15 -28.75
N ASP A 488 -24.25 20.91 -27.55
CA ASP A 488 -22.84 21.06 -27.24
C ASP A 488 -22.29 19.64 -27.14
N THR A 489 -21.70 19.15 -28.24
CA THR A 489 -20.94 17.90 -28.28
C THR A 489 -19.71 18.07 -27.41
N ALA A 490 -19.90 17.94 -26.09
CA ALA A 490 -18.82 17.75 -25.14
C ALA A 490 -18.16 16.42 -25.51
N GLU A 491 -16.98 16.47 -26.12
CA GLU A 491 -16.12 15.31 -26.29
C GLU A 491 -15.99 14.62 -24.94
N SER A 492 -16.66 13.47 -24.82
CA SER A 492 -16.54 12.56 -23.68
C SER A 492 -15.08 12.14 -23.60
N THR A 493 -14.30 12.82 -22.75
CA THR A 493 -12.93 12.40 -22.43
C THR A 493 -13.03 11.06 -21.70
N THR A 494 -12.87 9.97 -22.44
CA THR A 494 -12.83 8.59 -21.94
C THR A 494 -11.56 8.38 -21.14
N LEU A 495 -11.60 8.73 -19.86
CA LEU A 495 -10.47 8.51 -18.94
C LEU A 495 -10.52 7.10 -18.37
N PRO A 496 -9.38 6.38 -18.31
CA PRO A 496 -9.32 5.07 -17.68
C PRO A 496 -9.79 5.11 -16.22
N TRP A 497 -10.50 4.05 -15.78
CA TRP A 497 -11.06 3.99 -14.42
C TRP A 497 -10.01 4.26 -13.32
N ALA A 498 -10.36 5.15 -12.40
CA ALA A 498 -9.48 5.56 -11.30
C ALA A 498 -9.57 4.56 -10.12
N PHE A 499 -8.72 3.54 -10.14
CA PHE A 499 -8.67 2.54 -9.06
C PHE A 499 -8.26 3.13 -7.70
N ASP A 500 -9.04 2.80 -6.66
CA ASP A 500 -8.77 3.06 -5.25
C ASP A 500 -8.99 1.77 -4.42
N THR A 501 -8.16 1.53 -3.42
CA THR A 501 -8.24 0.29 -2.64
C THR A 501 -9.52 0.15 -1.81
N ARG A 502 -10.25 1.25 -1.57
CA ARG A 502 -11.57 1.23 -0.92
C ARG A 502 -12.63 0.57 -1.79
N GLN A 503 -12.45 0.52 -3.11
CA GLN A 503 -13.40 -0.04 -4.07
C GLN A 503 -13.44 -1.57 -4.04
N PHE A 504 -12.37 -2.22 -3.56
CA PHE A 504 -12.26 -3.68 -3.46
C PHE A 504 -12.93 -4.25 -2.20
N ARG A 505 -13.67 -3.43 -1.44
CA ARG A 505 -14.41 -3.87 -0.27
C ARG A 505 -15.80 -4.32 -0.68
N ARG A 506 -16.28 -5.44 -0.14
CA ARG A 506 -17.70 -5.77 -0.18
C ARG A 506 -18.47 -4.65 0.53
N ILE A 507 -19.24 -3.88 -0.24
CA ILE A 507 -20.35 -3.12 0.31
C ILE A 507 -21.39 -4.19 0.61
N VAL A 508 -21.73 -4.39 1.88
CA VAL A 508 -22.93 -5.11 2.25
C VAL A 508 -24.05 -4.34 1.57
N SER A 509 -24.60 -4.89 0.48
CA SER A 509 -25.83 -4.37 -0.10
C SER A 509 -26.87 -4.32 1.02
N ALA A 510 -27.52 -3.16 1.14
CA ALA A 510 -28.48 -2.84 2.19
C ALA A 510 -29.59 -3.88 2.32
#